data_AF-A0A9W9SN47-F1
#
_entry.id   AF-A0A9W9SN47-F1
#
_cell.length_a   1.000
_cell.length_b   1.000
_cell.length_c   1.000
_cell.angle_alpha   90.00
_cell.angle_beta   90.00
_cell.angle_gamma   90.00
#
_symmetry.space_group_name_H-M   'P 1'
#
loop_
_entity.id
_entity.type
_entity.pdbx_description
1 polymer ?
#
loop_
_entity_poly.entity_id
_entity_poly.type
_entity_poly.pdbx_seq_one_letter_code
_entity_poly.pdbx_strand_id
1 'polypeptide(L)'
;MKIPTLPILLLALTNSVAVNSFSFYAHGKTIVHDARREIFPCQKINLDKGDNISFFNDNVDRADGCHLTLYGDSKCKDLNGYSYGDWKHTLKHDVNSWSYTC
;
A
#
# COMPACT_ATOMS: atom_id res chain seq x y z
N MET A 1 -5.76 -56.43 -17.47
CA MET A 1 -5.14 -55.10 -17.51
C MET A 1 -6.00 -54.16 -18.33
N LYS A 2 -6.67 -53.20 -17.69
CA LYS A 2 -7.19 -51.97 -18.32
C LYS A 2 -7.02 -50.84 -17.29
N ILE A 3 -6.39 -49.77 -17.76
CA ILE A 3 -5.86 -48.63 -17.00
C ILE A 3 -7.03 -47.74 -16.55
N PRO A 4 -7.10 -47.28 -15.28
CA PRO A 4 -8.09 -46.30 -14.89
C PRO A 4 -7.62 -44.91 -15.34
N THR A 5 -8.35 -44.30 -16.26
CA THR A 5 -8.24 -42.87 -16.55
C THR A 5 -8.97 -42.11 -15.45
N LEU A 6 -8.20 -41.61 -14.48
CA LEU A 6 -8.63 -40.50 -13.63
C LEU A 6 -8.58 -39.22 -14.48
N PRO A 7 -9.70 -38.54 -14.77
CA PRO A 7 -9.60 -37.15 -15.16
C PRO A 7 -9.30 -36.38 -13.88
N ILE A 8 -8.07 -35.88 -13.80
CA ILE A 8 -7.64 -34.82 -12.91
C ILE A 8 -8.58 -33.65 -13.19
N LEU A 9 -9.68 -33.60 -12.45
CA LEU A 9 -10.60 -32.48 -12.51
C LEU A 9 -9.87 -31.32 -11.84
N LEU A 10 -9.39 -30.41 -12.69
CA LEU A 10 -9.07 -29.04 -12.39
C LEU A 10 -9.98 -28.52 -11.27
N LEU A 11 -9.37 -27.89 -10.28
CA LEU A 11 -9.52 -26.45 -10.08
C LEU A 11 -8.60 -26.03 -8.93
N ALA A 12 -7.49 -25.41 -9.32
CA ALA A 12 -6.73 -24.52 -8.47
C ALA A 12 -7.65 -23.38 -7.99
N LEU A 13 -8.40 -23.61 -6.92
CA LEU A 13 -9.26 -22.62 -6.26
C LEU A 13 -8.81 -22.37 -4.82
N THR A 14 -7.51 -22.19 -4.63
CA THR A 14 -6.98 -21.58 -3.39
C THR A 14 -5.86 -20.57 -3.68
N ASN A 15 -5.89 -19.91 -4.84
CA ASN A 15 -5.31 -18.57 -4.98
C ASN A 15 -6.55 -17.67 -5.10
N SER A 16 -6.92 -16.83 -4.17
CA SER A 16 -6.13 -15.95 -3.33
C SER A 16 -6.97 -15.69 -2.09
N VAL A 17 -6.37 -15.79 -0.90
CA VAL A 17 -6.83 -14.91 0.17
C VAL A 17 -6.60 -13.53 -0.42
N ALA A 18 -7.67 -12.81 -0.79
CA ALA A 18 -7.59 -11.41 -1.16
C ALA A 18 -7.10 -10.69 0.09
N VAL A 19 -5.78 -10.62 0.24
CA VAL A 19 -5.15 -9.86 1.30
C VAL A 19 -5.37 -8.43 0.86
N ASN A 20 -6.40 -7.79 1.42
CA ASN A 20 -6.56 -6.35 1.31
C ASN A 20 -5.21 -5.74 1.76
N SER A 21 -4.55 -5.04 0.86
CA SER A 21 -3.21 -4.51 1.02
C SER A 21 -3.14 -3.12 0.42
N PHE A 22 -2.44 -2.22 1.09
CA PHE A 22 -2.02 -1.00 0.43
C PHE A 22 -0.52 -1.10 0.15
N SER A 23 -0.12 -0.51 -0.98
CA SER A 23 1.26 -0.46 -1.40
C SER A 23 1.69 0.98 -1.57
N PHE A 24 2.78 1.34 -0.89
CA PHE A 24 3.44 2.62 -1.03
C PHE A 24 4.80 2.40 -1.70
N TYR A 25 4.99 2.95 -2.89
CA TYR A 25 6.20 2.83 -3.68
C TYR A 25 7.03 4.09 -3.53
N ALA A 26 8.27 3.95 -3.10
CA ALA A 26 9.25 5.03 -3.05
C ALA A 26 10.65 4.47 -3.34
N HIS A 27 11.52 5.25 -4.00
CA HIS A 27 12.88 4.82 -4.41
C HIS A 27 12.93 3.51 -5.22
N GLY A 28 11.87 3.20 -5.99
CA GLY A 28 11.77 1.92 -6.70
C GLY A 28 11.59 0.70 -5.78
N LYS A 29 11.36 0.91 -4.47
CA LYS A 29 11.01 -0.12 -3.51
C LYS A 29 9.52 -0.05 -3.20
N THR A 30 8.88 -1.22 -3.18
CA THR A 30 7.51 -1.34 -2.70
C THR A 30 7.52 -1.56 -1.20
N ILE A 31 6.90 -0.65 -0.46
CA ILE A 31 6.54 -0.84 0.93
C ILE A 31 5.11 -1.38 0.94
N VAL A 32 4.99 -2.71 1.04
CA VAL A 32 3.69 -3.41 1.11
C VAL A 32 3.28 -3.51 2.57
N HIS A 33 2.05 -3.09 2.89
CA HIS A 33 1.49 -3.20 4.22
C HIS A 33 0.19 -3.99 4.22
N ASP A 34 0.02 -4.74 5.31
CA ASP A 34 -1.17 -5.53 5.60
C ASP A 34 -2.34 -4.60 5.95
N ALA A 35 -3.34 -4.50 5.07
CA ALA A 35 -4.50 -3.64 5.27
C ALA A 35 -5.54 -4.22 6.24
N ARG A 36 -5.25 -5.34 6.94
CA ARG A 36 -6.03 -5.74 8.13
C ARG A 36 -5.95 -4.68 9.23
N ARG A 37 -4.90 -3.86 9.26
CA ARG A 37 -4.81 -2.69 10.12
C ARG A 37 -5.29 -1.47 9.33
N GLU A 38 -6.43 -0.93 9.72
CA GLU A 38 -7.02 0.28 9.13
C GLU A 38 -6.19 1.53 9.47
N ILE A 39 -5.41 1.50 10.56
CA ILE A 39 -4.64 2.66 11.05
C ILE A 39 -3.16 2.32 11.25
N PHE A 40 -2.29 3.13 10.65
CA PHE A 40 -0.85 3.21 10.91
C PHE A 40 -0.51 4.64 11.35
N PRO A 41 -0.40 4.93 12.66
CA PRO A 41 -0.51 6.29 13.17
C PRO A 41 0.72 7.17 12.94
N CYS A 42 1.93 6.62 12.88
CA CYS A 42 3.15 7.34 12.51
C CYS A 42 4.31 6.35 12.27
N GLN A 43 4.70 6.15 11.01
CA GLN A 43 5.79 5.27 10.59
C GLN A 43 6.95 6.11 10.06
N LYS A 44 8.17 5.86 10.55
CA LYS A 44 9.36 6.59 10.10
C LYS A 44 9.81 6.12 8.73
N ILE A 45 10.24 7.04 7.89
CA ILE A 45 10.83 6.81 6.57
C ILE A 45 11.75 7.99 6.25
N ASN A 46 12.72 7.86 5.36
CA ASN A 46 13.48 9.01 4.86
C ASN A 46 13.34 9.06 3.34
N LEU A 47 12.66 10.09 2.83
CA LEU A 47 12.50 10.38 1.41
C LEU A 47 12.92 11.82 1.14
N ASP A 48 13.63 12.03 0.04
CA ASP A 48 14.18 13.32 -0.34
C ASP A 48 13.24 14.03 -1.30
N LYS A 49 13.28 15.37 -1.28
CA LYS A 49 12.64 16.19 -2.30
C LYS A 49 13.04 15.74 -3.71
N GLY A 50 12.03 15.57 -4.58
CA GLY A 50 12.21 15.11 -5.96
C GLY A 50 11.97 13.62 -6.15
N ASP A 51 11.83 12.83 -5.08
CA ASP A 51 11.47 11.42 -5.20
C ASP A 51 10.07 11.24 -5.78
N ASN A 52 9.93 10.20 -6.59
CA ASN A 52 8.62 9.79 -7.11
C ASN A 52 8.00 8.77 -6.16
N ILE A 53 6.78 9.07 -5.74
CA ILE A 53 5.99 8.20 -4.90
C ILE A 53 4.74 7.73 -5.64
N SER A 54 4.29 6.52 -5.33
CA SER A 54 3.00 6.01 -5.79
C SER A 54 2.34 5.25 -4.66
N PHE A 55 1.06 5.51 -4.44
CA PHE A 55 0.26 4.86 -3.44
C PHE A 55 -0.92 4.16 -4.15
N PHE A 56 -1.16 2.91 -3.77
CA PHE A 56 -2.21 2.08 -4.33
C PHE A 56 -2.97 1.39 -3.20
N ASN A 57 -4.30 1.45 -3.23
CA ASN A 57 -5.17 0.76 -2.29
C ASN A 57 -6.04 -0.24 -3.06
N ASP A 58 -5.82 -1.54 -2.84
CA ASP A 58 -6.56 -2.58 -3.54
C ASP A 58 -8.00 -2.78 -3.03
N ASN A 59 -8.36 -2.14 -1.90
CA ASN A 59 -9.71 -2.18 -1.35
C ASN A 59 -10.58 -1.10 -2.00
N VAL A 60 -11.12 -1.43 -3.18
CA VAL A 60 -11.93 -0.52 -4.03
C VAL A 60 -13.10 0.12 -3.26
N ASP A 61 -13.74 -0.62 -2.36
CA ASP A 61 -14.90 -0.12 -1.59
C ASP A 61 -14.50 0.91 -0.51
N ARG A 62 -13.21 0.96 -0.13
CA ARG A 62 -12.70 1.86 0.91
C ARG A 62 -11.67 2.86 0.42
N ALA A 63 -11.30 2.83 -0.86
CA ALA A 63 -10.28 3.70 -1.44
C ALA A 63 -10.55 5.19 -1.15
N ASP A 64 -11.82 5.62 -1.19
CA ASP A 64 -12.23 6.99 -0.92
C ASP A 64 -12.12 7.41 0.56
N GLY A 65 -12.15 6.45 1.49
CA GLY A 65 -12.07 6.70 2.94
C GLY A 65 -10.68 6.53 3.54
N CYS A 66 -9.71 6.09 2.74
CA CYS A 66 -8.34 5.86 3.20
C CYS A 66 -7.42 7.03 2.83
N HIS A 67 -6.61 7.46 3.79
CA HIS A 67 -5.73 8.61 3.68
C HIS A 67 -4.30 8.20 3.96
N LEU A 68 -3.40 8.46 3.02
CA LEU A 68 -1.96 8.47 3.27
C LEU A 68 -1.56 9.92 3.57
N THR A 69 -0.92 10.16 4.71
CA THR A 69 -0.37 11.46 5.10
C THR A 69 1.15 11.37 5.18
N LEU A 70 1.85 12.36 4.63
CA LEU A 70 3.31 12.46 4.60
C LEU A 70 3.76 13.65 5.41
N TYR A 71 4.79 13.46 6.24
CA TYR A 71 5.27 14.46 7.18
C TYR A 71 6.74 14.79 6.98
N GLY A 72 7.10 16.06 7.13
CA GLY A 72 8.48 16.55 7.10
C GLY A 72 9.29 16.25 8.35
N ASP A 73 8.64 15.86 9.45
CA ASP A 73 9.31 15.54 10.72
C ASP A 73 8.95 14.14 11.21
N SER A 74 9.86 13.52 11.97
CA SER A 74 9.70 12.14 12.46
C SER A 74 8.65 11.94 13.57
N LYS A 75 7.97 13.00 14.02
CA LYS A 75 6.92 13.00 15.04
C LYS A 75 5.52 13.19 14.44
N CYS A 76 5.39 13.18 13.11
CA CYS A 76 4.13 13.35 12.38
C CYS A 76 3.35 14.62 12.74
N LYS A 77 4.02 15.79 12.72
CA LYS A 77 3.43 17.09 13.05
C LYS A 77 3.46 18.09 11.90
N ASP A 78 4.47 18.01 11.04
CA ASP A 78 4.74 18.91 9.94
C ASP A 78 4.25 18.28 8.64
N LEU A 79 3.13 18.75 8.11
CA LEU A 79 2.46 18.14 6.96
C LEU A 79 3.16 18.54 5.64
N ASN A 80 3.70 17.55 4.93
CA ASN A 80 4.37 17.75 3.64
C ASN A 80 3.61 17.16 2.44
N GLY A 81 2.56 16.38 2.68
CA GLY A 81 1.67 15.90 1.62
C GLY A 81 0.57 14.97 2.14
N TYR A 82 -0.45 14.75 1.33
CA TYR A 82 -1.50 13.78 1.62
C TYR A 82 -2.11 13.22 0.33
N SER A 83 -2.80 12.09 0.45
CA SER A 83 -3.42 11.35 -0.63
C SER A 83 -4.71 10.69 -0.18
N TYR A 84 -5.64 10.55 -1.12
CA TYR A 84 -6.91 9.84 -0.99
C TYR A 84 -6.99 8.82 -2.12
N GLY A 85 -7.25 7.55 -1.81
CA GLY A 85 -7.26 6.49 -2.82
C GLY A 85 -5.98 6.42 -3.65
N ASP A 86 -6.06 5.89 -4.87
CA ASP A 86 -4.89 5.73 -5.76
C ASP A 86 -4.26 7.07 -6.15
N TRP A 87 -2.94 7.18 -5.97
CA TRP A 87 -2.24 8.44 -6.15
C TRP A 87 -0.79 8.28 -6.60
N LYS A 88 -0.31 9.23 -7.39
CA LYS A 88 1.08 9.29 -7.86
C LYS A 88 1.57 10.73 -7.86
N HIS A 89 2.75 10.97 -7.29
CA HIS A 89 3.30 12.32 -7.20
C HIS A 89 4.83 12.35 -7.11
N THR A 90 5.41 13.49 -7.48
CA THR A 90 6.82 13.82 -7.21
C THR A 90 6.89 14.72 -5.99
N LEU A 91 7.69 14.36 -4.97
CA LEU A 91 7.77 15.09 -3.72
C LEU A 91 8.29 16.52 -3.91
N LYS A 92 7.58 17.49 -3.32
CA LYS A 92 7.97 18.91 -3.31
C LYS A 92 8.84 19.29 -2.11
N HIS A 93 8.80 18.48 -1.06
CA HIS A 93 9.48 18.64 0.22
C HIS A 93 9.98 17.27 0.70
N ASP A 94 10.99 17.27 1.59
CA ASP A 94 11.50 16.04 2.21
C ASP A 94 10.43 15.40 3.11
N VAL A 95 10.45 14.08 3.28
CA VAL A 95 9.48 13.34 4.10
C VAL A 95 10.24 12.42 5.07
N ASN A 96 9.98 12.59 6.37
CA ASN A 96 10.63 11.87 7.46
C ASN A 96 9.70 10.89 8.21
N SER A 97 8.40 10.94 7.94
CA SER A 97 7.44 9.93 8.39
C SER A 97 6.15 9.97 7.58
N TRP A 98 5.32 8.95 7.73
CA TRP A 98 3.99 8.86 7.12
C TRP A 98 2.98 8.24 8.08
N SER A 99 1.71 8.46 7.82
CA SER A 99 0.61 7.76 8.48
C SER A 99 -0.40 7.29 7.44
N TYR A 100 -1.15 6.24 7.79
CA TYR A 100 -2.24 5.74 6.98
C TYR A 100 -3.47 5.56 7.86
N THR A 101 -4.63 5.97 7.36
CA THR A 101 -5.90 5.82 8.08
C THR A 101 -7.01 5.57 7.08
N CYS A 102 -7.61 4.40 7.17
CA CYS A 102 -9.00 4.15 6.82
C CYS A 102 -9.82 4.12 8.13
#